data_AF-A0A532T4S9-F1
#
_entry.id   AF-A0A532T4S9-F1
#
_cell.length_a   1.000
_cell.length_b   1.000
_cell.length_c   1.000
_cell.angle_alpha   90.00
_cell.angle_beta   90.00
_cell.angle_gamma   90.00
#
_symmetry.space_group_name_H-M   'P 1'
#
loop_
_entity.id
_entity.type
_entity.pdbx_description
1 polymer ?
#
loop_
_entity_poly.entity_id
_entity_poly.type
_entity_poly.pdbx_seq_one_letter_code
_entity_poly.pdbx_strand_id
1 'polypeptide(L)'
;MVNQQLINYIKKQIKAGYDVNTIKSYLTKHGYKPQNVNDAINSIYSPEVKHVVHHISKTTILSIAALSIIILLIASGIYFYLAKPTQQAQLLDLRTSLLKDNLNQGDKLEFNIELSNLGKSKRYDVILKHEIVNTDIYSQETIAVETSTSKTSYIQLPPELTPKRYTLKTIASYSNKKAFSTFTFNVVKKGEQPKTTKCIENWECTQWQPEECPNNEQQTRTCNDLNNCQTTLYKPETTKSCTKIIEQEPKQPTITKKPSDFSGRTIWEKLDIIKQLAGSDPNQALNDCPTFEIDSHKDECYFNIAEVTKSDVICKRITSERTKDKCYSNVAKLTSDNTICEEIIKQTRKDACYMNFVNKGDYSICDKIDNSYLKDACVALRDTPEGILVS
;
A
#
# COMPACT_ATOMS: atom_id res chain seq x y z
N MET A 1 -20.02 65.57 11.38
CA MET A 1 -18.64 66.09 11.17
C MET A 1 -18.02 66.31 12.55
N VAL A 2 -16.88 65.69 12.83
CA VAL A 2 -16.27 65.71 14.18
C VAL A 2 -15.73 67.11 14.51
N ASN A 3 -15.98 67.61 15.72
CA ASN A 3 -15.58 68.96 16.14
C ASN A 3 -14.05 69.08 16.22
N GLN A 4 -13.45 69.91 15.36
CA GLN A 4 -12.00 70.12 15.29
C GLN A 4 -11.39 70.72 16.56
N GLN A 5 -12.13 71.55 17.30
CA GLN A 5 -11.64 72.09 18.56
C GLN A 5 -11.51 70.99 19.62
N LEU A 6 -12.44 70.03 19.64
CA LEU A 6 -12.41 68.87 20.53
C LEU A 6 -11.21 67.97 20.21
N ILE A 7 -10.94 67.71 18.93
CA ILE A 7 -9.77 66.95 18.48
C ILE A 7 -8.48 67.63 18.95
N ASN A 8 -8.36 68.94 18.76
CA ASN A 8 -7.16 69.70 19.16
C ASN A 8 -6.97 69.70 20.68
N TYR A 9 -8.06 69.82 21.45
CA TYR A 9 -8.01 69.70 22.90
C TYR A 9 -7.51 68.31 23.33
N ILE A 10 -8.10 67.24 22.80
CA ILE A 10 -7.71 65.86 23.13
C ILE A 10 -6.24 65.60 22.75
N LYS A 11 -5.79 66.04 21.56
CA LYS A 11 -4.38 65.96 21.14
C LYS A 11 -3.44 66.67 22.11
N LYS A 12 -3.82 67.85 22.61
CA LYS A 12 -3.02 68.60 23.59
C LYS A 12 -2.89 67.84 24.91
N GLN A 13 -3.99 67.24 25.40
CA GLN A 13 -3.99 66.47 26.63
C GLN A 13 -3.16 65.17 26.51
N ILE A 14 -3.26 64.46 25.39
CA ILE A 14 -2.42 63.28 25.13
C ILE A 14 -0.93 63.67 25.12
N LYS A 15 -0.56 64.79 24.48
CA LYS A 15 0.82 65.31 24.50
C LYS A 15 1.30 65.71 25.89
N ALA A 16 0.40 66.11 26.77
CA ALA A 16 0.70 66.43 28.16
C ALA A 16 0.78 65.18 29.07
N GLY A 17 0.60 63.97 28.51
CA GLY A 17 0.77 62.70 29.21
C GLY A 17 -0.50 62.13 29.84
N TYR A 18 -1.67 62.73 29.61
CA TYR A 18 -2.94 62.19 30.10
C TYR A 18 -3.37 60.96 29.29
N ASP A 19 -3.82 59.91 29.99
CA ASP A 19 -4.34 58.71 29.33
C ASP A 19 -5.71 58.97 28.70
N VAL A 20 -5.98 58.24 27.62
CA VAL A 20 -7.19 58.41 26.79
C VAL A 20 -8.48 58.16 27.58
N ASN A 21 -8.46 57.23 28.54
CA ASN A 21 -9.65 56.89 29.34
C ASN A 21 -9.96 57.99 30.35
N THR A 22 -8.94 58.60 30.96
CA THR A 22 -9.08 59.78 31.84
C THR A 22 -9.62 60.97 31.07
N ILE A 23 -9.10 61.26 29.87
CA ILE A 23 -9.61 62.34 29.01
C ILE A 23 -11.09 62.07 28.65
N LYS A 24 -11.42 60.84 28.28
CA LYS A 24 -12.78 60.44 27.93
C LYS A 24 -13.74 60.60 29.10
N SER A 25 -13.37 60.10 30.28
CA SER A 25 -14.16 60.23 31.51
C SER A 25 -14.38 61.70 31.90
N TYR A 26 -13.33 62.51 31.84
CA TYR A 26 -13.39 63.95 32.12
C TYR A 26 -14.36 64.68 31.18
N LEU A 27 -14.24 64.45 29.87
CA LEU A 27 -15.09 65.11 28.88
C LEU A 27 -16.55 64.68 29.01
N THR A 28 -16.82 63.39 29.22
CA THR A 28 -18.18 62.90 29.41
C THR A 28 -18.81 63.44 30.71
N LYS A 29 -18.03 63.55 31.79
CA LYS A 29 -18.48 64.18 33.04
C LYS A 29 -18.86 65.65 32.87
N HIS A 30 -18.19 66.37 31.96
CA HIS A 30 -18.45 67.79 31.67
C HIS A 30 -19.42 68.00 30.49
N GLY A 31 -20.26 67.00 30.19
CA GLY A 31 -21.39 67.15 29.28
C GLY A 31 -21.10 66.86 27.81
N TYR A 32 -19.90 66.40 27.46
CA TYR A 32 -19.64 65.93 26.09
C TYR A 32 -20.29 64.56 25.85
N LYS A 33 -21.04 64.44 24.75
CA LYS A 33 -21.65 63.16 24.34
C LYS A 33 -20.55 62.10 24.11
N PRO A 34 -20.67 60.88 24.68
CA PRO A 34 -19.65 59.83 24.54
C PRO A 34 -19.26 59.52 23.10
N GLN A 35 -20.22 59.55 22.18
CA GLN A 35 -19.99 59.31 20.76
C GLN A 35 -19.07 60.36 20.14
N ASN A 36 -19.31 61.65 20.41
CA ASN A 36 -18.47 62.74 19.90
C ASN A 36 -17.03 62.64 20.42
N VAL A 37 -16.85 62.20 21.67
CA VAL A 37 -15.53 62.00 22.28
C VAL A 37 -14.81 60.81 21.62
N ASN A 38 -15.52 59.69 21.40
CA ASN A 38 -14.97 58.52 20.72
C ASN A 38 -14.59 58.83 19.27
N ASP A 39 -15.44 59.54 18.52
CA ASP A 39 -15.17 59.90 17.12
C ASP A 39 -13.95 60.83 17.03
N ALA A 40 -13.79 61.76 17.98
CA ALA A 40 -12.62 62.63 18.07
C ALA A 40 -11.35 61.84 18.41
N ILE A 41 -11.40 60.90 19.35
CA ILE A 41 -10.27 60.01 19.68
C ILE A 41 -9.88 59.16 18.47
N ASN A 42 -10.85 58.54 17.80
CA ASN A 42 -10.61 57.69 16.62
C ASN A 42 -9.93 58.47 15.48
N SER A 43 -10.30 59.73 15.27
CA SER A 43 -9.66 60.59 14.27
C SER A 43 -8.18 60.93 14.57
N ILE A 44 -7.72 60.73 15.81
CA ILE A 44 -6.33 60.95 16.23
C ILE A 44 -5.47 59.71 15.94
N TYR A 45 -6.00 58.52 16.19
CA TYR A 45 -5.27 57.25 16.05
C TYR A 45 -5.38 56.63 14.65
N SER A 46 -6.41 56.98 13.88
CA SER A 46 -6.62 56.50 12.52
C SER A 46 -6.80 57.69 11.58
N PRO A 47 -5.71 58.34 11.12
CA PRO A 47 -5.85 59.38 10.10
C PRO A 47 -6.33 58.73 8.80
N GLU A 48 -7.52 59.10 8.32
CA GLU A 48 -7.95 58.77 6.96
C GLU A 48 -6.89 59.28 5.97
N VAL A 49 -6.16 58.36 5.34
CA VAL A 49 -5.27 58.69 4.23
C VAL A 49 -6.15 59.09 3.05
N LYS A 50 -6.33 60.41 2.87
CA LYS A 50 -6.88 60.93 1.61
C LYS A 50 -5.84 60.66 0.52
N HIS A 51 -6.02 59.58 -0.24
CA HIS A 51 -5.29 59.40 -1.49
C HIS A 51 -5.68 60.53 -2.45
N VAL A 52 -4.77 61.48 -2.64
CA VAL A 52 -4.83 62.39 -3.79
C VAL A 52 -4.50 61.54 -5.01
N VAL A 53 -5.52 61.16 -5.77
CA VAL A 53 -5.34 60.49 -7.05
C VAL A 53 -4.73 61.53 -7.99
N HIS A 54 -3.42 61.47 -8.22
CA HIS A 54 -2.84 62.10 -9.40
C HIS A 54 -3.57 61.53 -10.60
N HIS A 55 -4.16 62.39 -11.43
CA HIS A 55 -4.73 61.97 -12.71
C HIS A 55 -3.63 61.28 -13.51
N ILE A 56 -3.70 59.95 -13.56
CA ILE A 56 -2.79 59.11 -14.33
C ILE A 56 -2.97 59.54 -15.79
N SER A 57 -1.90 60.00 -16.44
CA SER A 57 -2.01 60.47 -17.82
C SER A 57 -2.50 59.33 -18.71
N LYS A 58 -3.27 59.65 -19.74
CA LYS A 58 -3.82 58.63 -20.67
C LYS A 58 -2.73 57.71 -21.23
N THR A 59 -1.52 58.23 -21.38
CA THR A 59 -0.31 57.48 -21.77
C THR A 59 0.12 56.46 -20.72
N THR A 60 0.11 56.79 -19.42
CA THR A 60 0.44 55.81 -18.37
C THR A 60 -0.62 54.71 -18.29
N ILE A 61 -1.89 55.05 -18.43
CA ILE A 61 -3.00 54.07 -18.47
C ILE A 61 -2.81 53.10 -19.65
N LEU A 62 -2.49 53.62 -20.84
CA LEU A 62 -2.20 52.81 -22.03
C LEU A 62 -0.99 51.89 -21.82
N SER A 63 0.09 52.40 -21.21
CA SER A 63 1.28 51.58 -20.94
C SER A 63 1.02 50.48 -19.90
N ILE A 64 0.23 50.75 -18.86
CA ILE A 64 -0.13 49.75 -17.84
C ILE A 64 -1.05 48.69 -18.45
N ALA A 65 -2.00 49.10 -19.31
CA ALA A 65 -2.87 48.19 -20.04
C ALA A 65 -2.07 47.30 -21.03
N ALA A 66 -1.08 47.86 -21.73
CA ALA A 66 -0.21 47.07 -22.60
C ALA A 66 0.63 46.06 -21.78
N LEU A 67 1.17 46.48 -20.63
CA LEU A 67 1.98 45.62 -19.77
C LEU A 67 1.15 44.48 -19.16
N SER A 68 -0.09 44.75 -18.74
CA SER A 68 -0.99 43.73 -18.20
C SER A 68 -1.41 42.72 -19.26
N ILE A 69 -1.62 43.16 -20.51
CA ILE A 69 -1.87 42.26 -21.65
C ILE A 69 -0.65 41.36 -21.90
N ILE A 70 0.56 41.91 -21.87
CA ILE A 70 1.80 41.11 -22.06
C ILE A 70 1.95 40.08 -20.94
N ILE A 71 1.72 40.47 -19.68
CA ILE A 71 1.77 39.55 -18.54
C ILE A 71 0.72 38.44 -18.68
N LEU A 72 -0.51 38.77 -19.11
CA LEU A 72 -1.55 37.78 -19.36
C LEU A 72 -1.19 36.83 -20.50
N LEU A 73 -0.56 37.32 -21.58
CA LEU A 73 -0.09 36.47 -22.67
C LEU A 73 1.04 35.54 -22.22
N ILE A 74 1.98 36.03 -21.41
CA ILE A 74 3.05 35.21 -20.83
C ILE A 74 2.49 34.18 -19.86
N ALA A 75 1.59 34.58 -18.96
CA ALA A 75 0.94 33.68 -18.01
C ALA A 75 0.09 32.62 -18.73
N SER A 76 -0.62 33.00 -19.79
CA SER A 76 -1.34 32.08 -20.68
C SER A 76 -0.38 31.11 -21.37
N GLY A 77 0.72 31.60 -21.94
CA GLY A 77 1.75 30.77 -22.56
C GLY A 77 2.39 29.79 -21.57
N ILE A 78 2.71 30.23 -20.35
CA ILE A 78 3.21 29.38 -19.26
C ILE A 78 2.14 28.37 -18.85
N TYR A 79 0.87 28.79 -18.74
CA TYR A 79 -0.23 27.89 -18.44
C TYR A 79 -0.36 26.81 -19.50
N PHE A 80 -0.34 27.13 -20.80
CA PHE A 80 -0.38 26.12 -21.87
C PHE A 80 0.89 25.25 -21.91
N TYR A 81 2.05 25.79 -21.54
CA TYR A 81 3.31 25.05 -21.46
C TYR A 81 3.33 24.06 -20.28
N LEU A 82 2.76 24.44 -19.13
CA LEU A 82 2.67 23.61 -17.92
C LEU A 82 1.46 22.67 -17.96
N ALA A 83 0.33 23.12 -18.50
CA ALA A 83 -0.89 22.34 -18.71
C ALA A 83 -0.77 21.52 -20.00
N LYS A 84 0.34 20.80 -20.18
CA LYS A 84 0.39 19.74 -21.19
C LYS A 84 -0.75 18.77 -20.89
N PRO A 85 -1.69 18.54 -21.83
CA PRO A 85 -2.71 17.54 -21.62
C PRO A 85 -2.00 16.20 -21.43
N THR A 86 -2.11 15.63 -20.24
CA THR A 86 -1.74 14.24 -19.99
C THR A 86 -2.53 13.41 -20.99
N GLN A 87 -1.87 12.89 -22.04
CA GLN A 87 -2.47 11.87 -22.89
C GLN A 87 -2.95 10.77 -21.96
N GLN A 88 -4.27 10.59 -21.86
CA GLN A 88 -4.85 9.56 -20.99
C GLN A 88 -4.22 8.23 -21.39
N ALA A 89 -3.43 7.66 -20.48
CA ALA A 89 -2.71 6.43 -20.78
C ALA A 89 -3.73 5.33 -21.06
N GLN A 90 -3.83 4.92 -22.33
CA GLN A 90 -4.34 3.60 -22.68
C GLN A 90 -3.37 2.59 -22.08
N LEU A 91 -3.85 1.83 -21.10
CA LEU A 91 -3.09 0.83 -20.36
C LEU A 91 -3.87 -0.49 -20.50
N LEU A 92 -3.31 -1.42 -21.27
CA LEU A 92 -3.85 -2.75 -21.44
C LEU A 92 -3.00 -3.73 -20.62
N ASP A 93 -3.65 -4.46 -19.73
CA ASP A 93 -3.06 -5.61 -19.06
C ASP A 93 -3.44 -6.89 -19.82
N LEU A 94 -2.44 -7.73 -20.09
CA LEU A 94 -2.59 -8.99 -20.83
C LEU A 94 -2.03 -10.11 -19.96
N ARG A 95 -2.88 -11.09 -19.64
CA ARG A 95 -2.48 -12.31 -18.95
C ARG A 95 -2.89 -13.53 -19.77
N THR A 96 -2.01 -14.51 -19.85
CA THR A 96 -2.30 -15.81 -20.46
C THR A 96 -1.96 -16.93 -19.50
N SER A 97 -2.77 -17.99 -19.48
CA SER A 97 -2.57 -19.14 -18.60
C SER A 97 -2.88 -20.45 -19.31
N LEU A 98 -2.03 -21.45 -19.07
CA LEU A 98 -2.13 -22.77 -19.69
C LEU A 98 -3.24 -23.59 -19.04
N LEU A 99 -4.00 -24.36 -19.83
CA LEU A 99 -5.00 -25.29 -19.31
C LEU A 99 -4.44 -26.68 -19.02
N LYS A 100 -3.37 -27.09 -19.72
CA LYS A 100 -2.72 -28.40 -19.56
C LYS A 100 -1.22 -28.34 -19.85
N ASP A 101 -0.41 -28.77 -18.89
CA ASP A 101 1.05 -28.58 -18.91
C ASP A 101 1.82 -29.62 -19.74
N ASN A 102 1.25 -30.81 -19.88
CA ASN A 102 1.83 -31.92 -20.63
C ASN A 102 0.99 -32.22 -21.85
N LEU A 103 1.50 -31.83 -23.02
CA LEU A 103 0.85 -32.03 -24.31
C LEU A 103 1.60 -33.10 -25.07
N ASN A 104 0.86 -34.03 -25.69
CA ASN A 104 1.48 -34.91 -26.65
C ASN A 104 1.73 -34.13 -27.95
N GLN A 105 2.69 -34.61 -28.73
CA GLN A 105 2.81 -34.23 -30.13
C GLN A 105 1.45 -34.35 -30.86
N GLY A 106 1.06 -33.31 -31.60
CA GLY A 106 -0.23 -33.27 -32.29
C GLY A 106 -1.43 -32.84 -31.43
N ASP A 107 -1.26 -32.59 -30.13
CA ASP A 107 -2.35 -32.10 -29.27
C ASP A 107 -2.69 -30.63 -29.57
N LYS A 108 -3.87 -30.20 -29.11
CA LYS A 108 -4.23 -28.77 -29.07
C LYS A 108 -3.62 -28.15 -27.82
N LEU A 109 -2.79 -27.13 -28.00
CA LEU A 109 -2.36 -26.25 -26.92
C LEU A 109 -3.49 -25.26 -26.63
N GLU A 110 -4.28 -25.52 -25.59
CA GLU A 110 -5.38 -24.65 -25.16
C GLU A 110 -4.94 -23.76 -23.98
N PHE A 111 -5.27 -22.48 -24.03
CA PHE A 111 -4.89 -21.50 -23.01
C PHE A 111 -5.94 -20.40 -22.87
N ASN A 112 -6.04 -19.85 -21.67
CA ASN A 112 -6.90 -18.70 -21.38
C ASN A 112 -6.15 -17.41 -21.64
N ILE A 113 -6.89 -16.42 -22.14
CA ILE A 113 -6.46 -15.04 -22.36
C ILE A 113 -7.35 -14.15 -21.50
N GLU A 114 -6.75 -13.31 -20.68
CA GLU A 114 -7.40 -12.27 -19.90
C GLU A 114 -6.85 -10.92 -20.35
N LEU A 115 -7.74 -10.02 -20.75
CA LEU A 115 -7.42 -8.66 -21.19
C LEU A 115 -8.18 -7.67 -20.30
N SER A 116 -7.48 -6.69 -19.74
CA SER A 116 -8.10 -5.63 -18.94
C SER A 116 -7.65 -4.25 -19.42
N ASN A 117 -8.62 -3.39 -19.74
CA ASN A 117 -8.41 -1.99 -20.06
C ASN A 117 -8.39 -1.17 -18.76
N LEU A 118 -7.20 -0.82 -18.30
CA LEU A 118 -6.97 -0.03 -17.09
C LEU A 118 -6.95 1.49 -17.35
N GLY A 119 -7.18 1.91 -18.61
CA GLY A 119 -7.21 3.31 -19.03
C GLY A 119 -8.61 3.93 -19.03
N LYS A 120 -8.68 5.23 -19.34
CA LYS A 120 -9.96 5.99 -19.45
C LYS A 120 -10.60 5.95 -20.85
N SER A 121 -9.98 5.26 -21.80
CA SER A 121 -10.43 5.24 -23.21
C SER A 121 -11.62 4.31 -23.42
N LYS A 122 -12.49 4.70 -24.37
CA LYS A 122 -13.59 3.86 -24.88
C LYS A 122 -13.04 2.64 -25.64
N ARG A 123 -13.90 1.64 -25.82
CA ARG A 123 -13.66 0.36 -26.53
C ARG A 123 -12.63 0.45 -27.65
N TYR A 124 -11.64 -0.44 -27.64
CA TYR A 124 -10.68 -0.57 -28.73
C TYR A 124 -10.42 -2.04 -29.07
N ASP A 125 -10.07 -2.28 -30.33
CA ASP A 125 -9.72 -3.61 -30.83
C ASP A 125 -8.26 -3.92 -30.51
N VAL A 126 -8.03 -5.12 -30.01
CA VAL A 126 -6.72 -5.67 -29.66
C VAL A 126 -6.43 -6.82 -30.62
N ILE A 127 -5.32 -6.72 -31.33
CA ILE A 127 -4.81 -7.81 -32.18
C ILE A 127 -3.88 -8.66 -31.33
N LEU A 128 -4.23 -9.92 -31.13
CA LEU A 128 -3.42 -10.90 -30.41
C LEU A 128 -2.67 -11.77 -31.42
N LYS A 129 -1.35 -11.86 -31.26
CA LYS A 129 -0.50 -12.83 -31.94
C LYS A 129 0.09 -13.78 -30.90
N HIS A 130 -0.17 -15.07 -31.03
CA HIS A 130 0.39 -16.11 -30.18
C HIS A 130 1.48 -16.83 -30.98
N GLU A 131 2.71 -16.84 -30.51
CA GLU A 131 3.83 -17.50 -31.20
C GLU A 131 4.60 -18.41 -30.24
N ILE A 132 4.98 -19.60 -30.71
CA ILE A 132 5.87 -20.48 -29.96
C ILE A 132 7.30 -20.03 -30.27
N VAL A 133 8.01 -19.61 -29.23
CA VAL A 133 9.35 -19.01 -29.35
C VAL A 133 10.33 -20.00 -29.97
N ASN A 134 11.18 -19.52 -30.88
CA ASN A 134 12.14 -20.31 -31.66
C ASN A 134 11.49 -21.36 -32.57
N THR A 135 10.27 -21.10 -33.05
CA THR A 135 9.58 -21.89 -34.08
C THR A 135 8.79 -20.97 -35.00
N ASP A 136 8.31 -21.49 -36.13
CA ASP A 136 7.43 -20.76 -37.05
C ASP A 136 5.93 -20.95 -36.73
N ILE A 137 5.60 -21.52 -35.57
CA ILE A 137 4.22 -21.83 -35.18
C ILE A 137 3.60 -20.61 -34.52
N TYR A 138 2.54 -20.08 -35.11
CA TYR A 138 1.78 -18.97 -34.56
C TYR A 138 0.29 -19.03 -34.89
N SER A 139 -0.52 -18.29 -34.12
CA SER A 139 -1.91 -17.97 -34.43
C SER A 139 -2.18 -16.48 -34.19
N GLN A 140 -3.20 -15.94 -34.84
CA GLN A 140 -3.58 -14.54 -34.69
C GLN A 140 -5.09 -14.39 -34.62
N GLU A 141 -5.56 -13.54 -33.72
CA GLU A 141 -6.98 -13.22 -33.55
C GLU A 141 -7.19 -11.77 -33.10
N THR A 142 -8.42 -11.25 -33.25
CA THR A 142 -8.78 -9.89 -32.84
C THR A 142 -9.89 -9.94 -31.80
N ILE A 143 -9.73 -9.18 -30.71
CA ILE A 143 -10.70 -9.10 -29.62
C ILE A 143 -11.00 -7.63 -29.32
N ALA A 144 -12.27 -7.29 -29.20
CA ALA A 144 -12.69 -5.96 -28.77
C ALA A 144 -12.76 -5.91 -27.23
N VAL A 145 -12.12 -4.90 -26.62
CA VAL A 145 -12.06 -4.77 -25.15
C VAL A 145 -12.71 -3.45 -24.73
N GLU A 146 -13.71 -3.52 -23.85
CA GLU A 146 -14.35 -2.35 -23.22
C GLU A 146 -13.72 -2.07 -21.85
N THR A 147 -13.91 -2.99 -20.90
CA THR A 147 -13.36 -2.94 -19.54
C THR A 147 -12.45 -4.13 -19.26
N SER A 148 -12.97 -5.35 -19.40
CA SER A 148 -12.22 -6.60 -19.29
C SER A 148 -12.89 -7.69 -20.12
N THR A 149 -12.10 -8.61 -20.67
CA THR A 149 -12.61 -9.79 -21.37
C THR A 149 -11.71 -11.00 -21.13
N SER A 150 -12.31 -12.18 -21.13
CA SER A 150 -11.61 -13.45 -21.01
C SER A 150 -12.04 -14.39 -22.13
N LYS A 151 -11.09 -15.05 -22.78
CA LYS A 151 -11.35 -16.00 -23.87
C LYS A 151 -10.38 -17.17 -23.81
N THR A 152 -10.87 -18.37 -24.08
CA THR A 152 -10.01 -19.53 -24.33
C THR A 152 -9.63 -19.58 -25.80
N SER A 153 -8.34 -19.72 -26.08
CA SER A 153 -7.77 -19.84 -27.43
C SER A 153 -6.93 -21.10 -27.53
N TYR A 154 -6.54 -21.46 -28.76
CA TYR A 154 -5.73 -22.65 -28.99
C TYR A 154 -4.75 -22.50 -30.15
N ILE A 155 -3.68 -23.29 -30.09
CA ILE A 155 -2.76 -23.56 -31.21
C ILE A 155 -2.73 -25.06 -31.45
N GLN A 156 -2.90 -25.47 -32.71
CA GLN A 156 -2.72 -26.85 -33.10
C GLN A 156 -1.22 -27.15 -33.16
N LEU A 157 -0.71 -28.04 -32.29
CA LEU A 157 0.70 -28.42 -32.32
C LEU A 157 0.97 -29.39 -33.48
N PRO A 158 2.08 -29.26 -34.21
CA PRO A 158 2.48 -30.23 -35.21
C PRO A 158 2.86 -31.58 -34.58
N PRO A 159 2.56 -32.73 -35.22
CA PRO A 159 2.95 -34.04 -34.72
C PRO A 159 4.48 -34.28 -34.74
N GLU A 160 5.23 -33.54 -35.57
CA GLU A 160 6.69 -33.58 -35.66
C GLU A 160 7.40 -32.72 -34.60
N LEU A 161 6.65 -31.99 -33.76
CA LEU A 161 7.21 -31.07 -32.79
C LEU A 161 8.10 -31.80 -31.77
N THR A 162 9.39 -31.46 -31.70
CA THR A 162 10.35 -32.21 -30.85
C THR A 162 9.91 -32.25 -29.39
N PRO A 163 9.96 -33.40 -28.68
CA PRO A 163 9.62 -33.45 -27.26
C PRO A 163 10.63 -32.65 -26.43
N LYS A 164 10.17 -31.54 -25.85
CA LYS A 164 10.94 -30.65 -24.96
C LYS A 164 10.01 -29.61 -24.34
N ARG A 165 10.59 -28.72 -23.53
CA ARG A 165 9.92 -27.53 -23.04
C ARG A 165 9.92 -26.42 -24.09
N TYR A 166 8.76 -25.82 -24.33
CA TYR A 166 8.54 -24.68 -25.21
C TYR A 166 8.06 -23.46 -24.42
N THR A 167 8.18 -22.29 -25.03
CA THR A 167 7.62 -21.03 -24.50
C THR A 167 6.60 -20.50 -25.51
N LEU A 168 5.38 -20.24 -25.07
CA LEU A 168 4.41 -19.46 -25.83
C LEU A 168 4.55 -17.99 -25.45
N LYS A 169 4.60 -17.11 -26.46
CA LYS A 169 4.55 -15.66 -26.30
C LYS A 169 3.31 -15.12 -26.97
N THR A 170 2.48 -14.43 -26.21
CA THR A 170 1.33 -13.68 -26.70
C THR A 170 1.67 -12.20 -26.78
N ILE A 171 1.40 -11.59 -27.92
CA ILE A 171 1.63 -10.17 -28.22
C ILE A 171 0.28 -9.53 -28.48
N ALA A 172 -0.16 -8.65 -27.58
CA ALA A 172 -1.32 -7.79 -27.80
C ALA A 172 -0.87 -6.47 -28.42
N SER A 173 -1.33 -6.16 -29.63
CA SER A 173 -1.07 -4.89 -30.32
C SER A 173 -2.33 -4.03 -30.33
N TYR A 174 -2.24 -2.80 -29.83
CA TYR A 174 -3.36 -1.84 -29.71
C TYR A 174 -2.84 -0.40 -29.84
N SER A 175 -3.50 0.45 -30.62
CA SER A 175 -3.20 1.91 -30.71
C SER A 175 -1.70 2.26 -30.74
N ASN A 176 -0.90 1.55 -31.53
CA ASN A 176 0.57 1.66 -31.66
C ASN A 176 1.41 1.23 -30.43
N LYS A 177 0.79 0.63 -29.42
CA LYS A 177 1.43 0.00 -28.26
C LYS A 177 1.38 -1.52 -28.36
N LYS A 178 2.24 -2.17 -27.56
CA LYS A 178 2.26 -3.62 -27.39
C LYS A 178 2.27 -4.01 -25.91
N ALA A 179 1.55 -5.07 -25.57
CA ALA A 179 1.67 -5.79 -24.31
C ALA A 179 2.05 -7.25 -24.58
N PHE A 180 2.70 -7.89 -23.62
CA PHE A 180 3.27 -9.23 -23.79
C PHE A 180 2.89 -10.12 -22.61
N SER A 181 2.61 -11.37 -22.89
CA SER A 181 2.46 -12.42 -21.87
C SER A 181 3.15 -13.69 -22.36
N THR A 182 3.82 -14.40 -21.47
CA THR A 182 4.56 -15.62 -21.80
C THR A 182 4.32 -16.70 -20.77
N PHE A 183 4.20 -17.95 -21.22
CA PHE A 183 4.23 -19.12 -20.35
C PHE A 183 4.94 -20.29 -21.04
N THR A 184 5.34 -21.30 -20.27
CA THR A 184 6.02 -22.50 -20.78
C THR A 184 5.12 -23.72 -20.75
N PHE A 185 5.32 -24.66 -21.67
CA PHE A 185 4.62 -25.95 -21.71
C PHE A 185 5.55 -27.08 -22.16
N ASN A 186 5.27 -28.31 -21.76
CA ASN A 186 6.06 -29.48 -22.14
C ASN A 186 5.35 -30.26 -23.25
N VAL A 187 6.10 -30.60 -24.30
CA VAL A 187 5.67 -31.54 -25.32
C VAL A 187 6.33 -32.88 -25.06
N VAL A 188 5.53 -33.92 -24.89
CA VAL A 188 5.99 -35.30 -24.70
C VAL A 188 5.69 -36.15 -25.94
N LYS A 189 6.48 -37.22 -26.12
CA LYS A 189 6.22 -38.19 -27.18
C LYS A 189 4.90 -38.89 -26.88
N LYS A 190 4.03 -38.98 -27.90
CA LYS A 190 2.72 -39.63 -27.77
C LYS A 190 2.90 -41.11 -27.40
N GLY A 191 2.58 -41.49 -26.16
CA GLY A 191 2.55 -42.90 -25.72
C GLY A 191 3.41 -43.31 -24.51
N GLU A 192 4.12 -42.40 -23.82
CA GLU A 192 4.87 -42.72 -22.58
C GLU A 192 4.27 -41.99 -21.35
N GLN A 193 3.85 -42.74 -20.33
CA GLN A 193 3.47 -42.22 -19.00
C GLN A 193 4.52 -42.59 -17.94
N PRO A 194 4.82 -41.72 -16.96
CA PRO A 194 5.85 -41.98 -15.94
C PRO A 194 5.34 -42.90 -14.82
N LYS A 195 6.18 -43.86 -14.43
CA LYS A 195 5.94 -44.90 -13.41
C LYS A 195 6.69 -44.50 -12.12
N THR A 196 6.02 -44.39 -10.97
CA THR A 196 6.67 -44.02 -9.70
C THR A 196 6.42 -45.03 -8.57
N THR A 197 7.50 -45.51 -7.96
CA THR A 197 7.50 -46.20 -6.66
C THR A 197 8.76 -45.78 -5.88
N LYS A 198 8.61 -44.90 -4.87
CA LYS A 198 9.62 -44.63 -3.82
C LYS A 198 8.92 -44.35 -2.49
N CYS A 199 9.48 -44.89 -1.39
CA CYS A 199 9.08 -44.60 0.00
C CYS A 199 9.35 -43.13 0.32
N ILE A 200 8.38 -42.43 0.92
CA ILE A 200 8.53 -41.05 1.38
C ILE A 200 8.61 -41.10 2.91
N GLU A 201 9.70 -40.63 3.50
CA GLU A 201 9.97 -40.66 4.95
C GLU A 201 8.93 -39.87 5.75
N ASN A 202 8.55 -40.35 6.94
CA ASN A 202 7.57 -39.71 7.81
C ASN A 202 8.19 -39.38 9.18
N TRP A 203 8.72 -38.16 9.35
CA TRP A 203 9.48 -37.75 10.54
C TRP A 203 8.63 -37.07 11.61
N GLU A 204 8.83 -37.47 12.87
CA GLU A 204 8.28 -36.81 14.06
C GLU A 204 9.42 -36.35 14.98
N CYS A 205 9.40 -35.08 15.41
CA CYS A 205 10.49 -34.47 16.20
C CYS A 205 10.05 -33.91 17.56
N THR A 206 10.96 -33.92 18.53
CA THR A 206 10.75 -33.28 19.84
C THR A 206 10.86 -31.75 19.76
N GLN A 207 10.44 -31.06 20.83
CA GLN A 207 10.69 -29.63 21.02
C GLN A 207 12.19 -29.34 21.11
N TRP A 208 12.57 -28.09 20.81
CA TRP A 208 13.95 -27.61 20.91
C TRP A 208 14.39 -27.48 22.37
N GLN A 209 15.55 -28.02 22.70
CA GLN A 209 16.12 -27.96 24.04
C GLN A 209 17.54 -27.38 24.06
N PRO A 210 17.91 -26.64 25.13
CA PRO A 210 17.04 -26.13 26.20
C PRO A 210 16.07 -25.05 25.71
N GLU A 211 14.98 -24.78 26.44
CA GLU A 211 13.92 -23.84 26.01
C GLU A 211 14.46 -22.40 25.83
N GLU A 212 15.30 -21.96 26.76
CA GLU A 212 16.08 -20.72 26.63
C GLU A 212 17.38 -20.95 25.84
N CYS A 213 17.83 -19.93 25.11
CA CYS A 213 19.03 -20.04 24.30
C CYS A 213 20.29 -20.18 25.17
N PRO A 214 21.01 -21.31 25.09
CA PRO A 214 22.20 -21.56 25.90
C PRO A 214 23.41 -20.74 25.44
N ASN A 215 24.47 -20.67 26.26
CA ASN A 215 25.67 -19.85 25.98
C ASN A 215 26.42 -20.23 24.69
N ASN A 216 26.23 -21.46 24.20
CA ASN A 216 26.78 -21.92 22.93
C ASN A 216 25.87 -21.57 21.73
N GLU A 217 24.81 -20.78 21.95
CA GLU A 217 23.92 -20.24 20.91
C GLU A 217 23.27 -21.31 20.04
N GLN A 218 23.13 -22.54 20.54
CA GLN A 218 22.61 -23.67 19.80
C GLN A 218 21.59 -24.45 20.62
N GLN A 219 20.43 -24.73 20.01
CA GLN A 219 19.41 -25.62 20.55
C GLN A 219 19.36 -26.90 19.71
N THR A 220 19.01 -28.03 20.35
CA THR A 220 18.94 -29.34 19.69
C THR A 220 17.57 -29.99 19.86
N ARG A 221 17.18 -30.87 18.94
CA ARG A 221 15.98 -31.72 19.03
C ARG A 221 16.23 -33.10 18.41
N THR A 222 15.42 -34.09 18.78
CA THR A 222 15.49 -35.46 18.25
C THR A 222 14.35 -35.69 17.26
N CYS A 223 14.63 -36.35 16.13
CA CYS A 223 13.63 -36.71 15.11
C CYS A 223 13.67 -38.20 14.81
N ASN A 224 12.51 -38.85 14.79
CA ASN A 224 12.32 -40.28 14.54
C ASN A 224 11.53 -40.50 13.24
N ASP A 225 11.95 -41.47 12.43
CA ASP A 225 11.24 -41.88 11.21
C ASP A 225 10.19 -42.93 11.55
N LEU A 226 8.92 -42.60 11.34
CA LEU A 226 7.78 -43.43 11.72
C LEU A 226 7.50 -44.56 10.72
N ASN A 227 7.97 -44.47 9.47
CA ASN A 227 7.75 -45.50 8.47
C ASN A 227 9.03 -46.25 8.05
N ASN A 228 10.13 -46.04 8.80
CA ASN A 228 11.39 -46.77 8.66
C ASN A 228 11.87 -46.87 7.20
N CYS A 229 11.80 -45.78 6.42
CA CYS A 229 12.26 -45.75 5.03
C CYS A 229 13.80 -45.93 4.93
N GLN A 230 14.54 -45.89 6.05
CA GLN A 230 16.01 -46.07 6.14
C GLN A 230 16.82 -45.06 5.31
N THR A 231 16.18 -43.98 4.89
CA THR A 231 16.78 -42.84 4.19
C THR A 231 16.70 -41.61 5.10
N THR A 232 17.49 -40.58 4.81
CA THR A 232 17.47 -39.31 5.58
C THR A 232 17.26 -38.10 4.66
N LEU A 233 16.63 -38.31 3.51
CA LEU A 233 16.46 -37.31 2.46
C LEU A 233 15.59 -36.12 2.93
N TYR A 234 14.59 -36.40 3.77
CA TYR A 234 13.67 -35.41 4.34
C TYR A 234 13.78 -35.30 5.86
N LYS A 235 14.90 -35.78 6.43
CA LYS A 235 15.13 -35.72 7.88
C LYS A 235 15.23 -34.26 8.32
N PRO A 236 14.34 -33.78 9.24
CA PRO A 236 14.39 -32.40 9.71
C PRO A 236 15.67 -32.10 10.48
N GLU A 237 16.09 -30.83 10.48
CA GLU A 237 17.28 -30.39 11.22
C GLU A 237 17.14 -30.68 12.71
N THR A 238 18.22 -31.16 13.31
CA THR A 238 18.29 -31.53 14.73
C THR A 238 19.07 -30.53 15.57
N THR A 239 19.65 -29.50 14.95
CA THR A 239 20.38 -28.41 15.61
C THR A 239 20.02 -27.08 14.94
N LYS A 240 19.80 -26.02 15.71
CA LYS A 240 19.59 -24.65 15.19
C LYS A 240 20.36 -23.62 16.00
N SER A 241 20.72 -22.50 15.38
CA SER A 241 21.31 -21.35 16.07
C SER A 241 20.24 -20.46 16.70
N CYS A 242 20.53 -19.85 17.86
CA CYS A 242 19.66 -18.93 18.58
C CYS A 242 20.47 -17.78 19.18
N THR A 243 19.83 -16.67 19.54
CA THR A 243 20.51 -15.51 20.14
C THR A 243 19.84 -15.14 21.45
N LYS A 244 20.63 -14.86 22.49
CA LYS A 244 20.10 -14.33 23.76
C LYS A 244 19.51 -12.94 23.53
N ILE A 245 18.26 -12.75 23.95
CA ILE A 245 17.64 -11.43 23.98
C ILE A 245 18.20 -10.69 25.19
N ILE A 246 19.14 -9.77 24.96
CA ILE A 246 19.62 -8.85 26.00
C ILE A 246 18.80 -7.57 25.86
N GLU A 247 17.95 -7.32 26.85
CA GLU A 247 17.15 -6.11 26.94
C GLU A 247 18.07 -4.92 27.29
N GLN A 248 18.26 -4.00 26.34
CA GLN A 248 18.80 -2.67 26.61
C GLN A 248 17.86 -1.63 26.02
N GLU A 249 17.35 -0.77 26.91
CA GLU A 249 16.54 0.40 26.59
C GLU A 249 17.30 1.41 25.71
N PRO A 250 16.68 1.95 24.65
CA PRO A 250 17.00 3.28 24.15
C PRO A 250 15.99 4.31 24.66
N LYS A 251 16.53 5.38 25.26
CA LYS A 251 15.82 6.57 25.72
C LYS A 251 14.95 7.19 24.61
N GLN A 252 13.67 7.40 24.89
CA GLN A 252 12.72 8.15 24.06
C GLN A 252 12.17 9.36 24.86
N PRO A 253 11.86 10.51 24.21
CA PRO A 253 11.62 11.76 24.91
C PRO A 253 10.24 11.78 25.58
N THR A 254 10.21 12.37 26.77
CA THR A 254 9.07 12.58 27.64
C THR A 254 7.94 13.38 26.97
N ILE A 255 6.76 12.75 26.81
CA ILE A 255 5.48 13.45 26.67
C ILE A 255 4.69 13.21 27.96
N THR A 256 4.60 14.25 28.79
CA THR A 256 3.92 14.26 30.10
C THR A 256 2.42 14.53 29.97
N LYS A 257 1.64 13.59 29.43
CA LYS A 257 0.18 13.53 29.66
C LYS A 257 -0.27 12.08 29.79
N LYS A 258 -1.05 11.79 30.83
CA LYS A 258 -1.62 10.47 31.16
C LYS A 258 -2.30 9.84 29.93
N PRO A 259 -2.12 8.54 29.63
CA PRO A 259 -2.59 7.88 28.39
C PRO A 259 -4.11 7.91 28.15
N SER A 260 -4.92 8.37 29.11
CA SER A 260 -6.39 8.23 29.09
C SER A 260 -7.17 9.53 28.81
N ASP A 261 -6.51 10.64 28.44
CA ASP A 261 -7.22 11.87 28.03
C ASP A 261 -7.24 12.01 26.49
N PHE A 262 -8.36 11.53 25.92
CA PHE A 262 -8.66 11.59 24.49
C PHE A 262 -9.39 12.88 24.07
N SER A 263 -9.62 13.82 24.99
CA SER A 263 -10.34 15.07 24.67
C SER A 263 -9.54 15.95 23.71
N GLY A 264 -10.21 16.47 22.67
CA GLY A 264 -9.60 17.37 21.68
C GLY A 264 -8.62 16.72 20.68
N ARG A 265 -8.43 15.38 20.72
CA ARG A 265 -7.55 14.66 19.80
C ARG A 265 -8.28 14.19 18.55
N THR A 266 -7.57 14.20 17.42
CA THR A 266 -8.03 13.57 16.17
C THR A 266 -8.09 12.04 16.31
N ILE A 267 -8.82 11.39 15.41
CA ILE A 267 -8.98 9.92 15.41
C ILE A 267 -7.62 9.22 15.24
N TRP A 268 -6.77 9.74 14.35
CA TRP A 268 -5.44 9.19 14.09
C TRP A 268 -4.52 9.29 15.31
N GLU A 269 -4.54 10.42 16.03
CA GLU A 269 -3.77 10.57 17.27
C GLU A 269 -4.25 9.62 18.36
N LYS A 270 -5.56 9.40 18.48
CA LYS A 270 -6.11 8.42 19.44
C LYS A 270 -5.62 7.00 19.11
N LEU A 271 -5.67 6.60 17.84
CA LEU A 271 -5.19 5.30 17.39
C LEU A 271 -3.69 5.11 17.65
N ASP A 272 -2.86 6.13 17.39
CA ASP A 272 -1.42 6.08 17.63
C ASP A 272 -1.08 5.95 19.13
N ILE A 273 -1.78 6.71 19.99
CA ILE A 273 -1.62 6.61 21.44
C ILE A 273 -1.98 5.20 21.94
N ILE A 274 -3.11 4.65 21.49
CA ILE A 274 -3.53 3.30 21.88
C ILE A 274 -2.53 2.25 21.37
N LYS A 275 -1.99 2.43 20.17
CA LYS A 275 -0.94 1.56 19.61
C LYS A 275 0.34 1.59 20.46
N GLN A 276 0.79 2.78 20.88
CA GLN A 276 1.94 2.91 21.77
C GLN A 276 1.67 2.28 23.14
N LEU A 277 0.48 2.52 23.69
CA LEU A 277 0.04 1.93 24.95
C LEU A 277 0.05 0.40 24.90
N ALA A 278 -0.31 -0.20 23.77
CA ALA A 278 -0.31 -1.65 23.60
C ALA A 278 1.06 -2.31 23.81
N GLY A 279 2.17 -1.57 23.66
CA GLY A 279 3.51 -2.08 23.96
C GLY A 279 3.79 -2.22 25.45
N SER A 280 3.15 -1.40 26.29
CA SER A 280 3.34 -1.39 27.76
C SER A 280 2.17 -1.97 28.54
N ASP A 281 0.93 -1.77 28.06
CA ASP A 281 -0.31 -2.23 28.67
C ASP A 281 -1.33 -2.64 27.59
N PRO A 282 -1.20 -3.86 27.04
CA PRO A 282 -2.12 -4.40 26.04
C PRO A 282 -3.59 -4.44 26.50
N ASN A 283 -3.82 -4.68 27.79
CA ASN A 283 -5.17 -4.83 28.33
C ASN A 283 -5.91 -3.50 28.34
N GLN A 284 -5.24 -2.43 28.78
CA GLN A 284 -5.83 -1.10 28.71
C GLN A 284 -6.04 -0.67 27.26
N ALA A 285 -5.06 -0.91 26.37
CA ALA A 285 -5.22 -0.60 24.95
C ALA A 285 -6.44 -1.29 24.32
N LEU A 286 -6.67 -2.56 24.65
CA LEU A 286 -7.84 -3.32 24.18
C LEU A 286 -9.16 -2.74 24.71
N ASN A 287 -9.18 -2.23 25.94
CA ASN A 287 -10.35 -1.60 26.54
C ASN A 287 -10.66 -0.21 25.95
N ASP A 288 -9.67 0.43 25.34
CA ASP A 288 -9.85 1.74 24.69
C ASP A 288 -10.40 1.62 23.26
N CYS A 289 -10.23 0.48 22.56
CA CYS A 289 -10.76 0.30 21.19
C CYS A 289 -12.29 0.44 21.08
N PRO A 290 -13.13 -0.07 22.00
CA PRO A 290 -14.58 0.16 21.97
C PRO A 290 -15.02 1.63 22.06
N THR A 291 -14.13 2.55 22.44
CA THR A 291 -14.46 3.99 22.56
C THR A 291 -14.64 4.69 21.20
N PHE A 292 -14.16 4.09 20.10
CA PHE A 292 -14.41 4.62 18.76
C PHE A 292 -15.86 4.38 18.33
N GLU A 293 -16.50 5.37 17.72
CA GLU A 293 -17.89 5.24 17.26
C GLU A 293 -18.02 4.41 15.98
N ILE A 294 -17.05 4.51 15.07
CA ILE A 294 -17.08 3.89 13.74
C ILE A 294 -16.33 2.56 13.78
N ASP A 295 -16.96 1.50 13.28
CA ASP A 295 -16.42 0.13 13.32
C ASP A 295 -15.08 0.00 12.57
N SER A 296 -14.88 0.74 11.47
CA SER A 296 -13.59 0.73 10.77
C SER A 296 -12.43 1.25 11.64
N HIS A 297 -12.70 2.19 12.56
CA HIS A 297 -11.69 2.67 13.50
C HIS A 297 -11.46 1.69 14.64
N LYS A 298 -12.50 0.99 15.11
CA LYS A 298 -12.35 -0.12 16.07
C LYS A 298 -11.48 -1.24 15.47
N ASP A 299 -11.77 -1.62 14.23
CA ASP A 299 -11.04 -2.66 13.49
C ASP A 299 -9.57 -2.28 13.32
N GLU A 300 -9.29 -1.02 12.94
CA GLU A 300 -7.93 -0.49 12.83
C GLU A 300 -7.22 -0.46 14.20
N CYS A 301 -7.93 -0.13 15.28
CA CYS A 301 -7.40 -0.17 16.65
C CYS A 301 -6.96 -1.60 17.02
N TYR A 302 -7.84 -2.60 16.87
CA TYR A 302 -7.49 -3.99 17.15
C TYR A 302 -6.37 -4.51 16.25
N PHE A 303 -6.34 -4.15 14.97
CA PHE A 303 -5.23 -4.48 14.06
C PHE A 303 -3.89 -3.94 14.57
N ASN A 304 -3.85 -2.68 14.99
CA ASN A 304 -2.63 -2.05 15.51
C ASN A 304 -2.14 -2.69 16.81
N ILE A 305 -3.04 -3.07 17.71
CA ILE A 305 -2.68 -3.79 18.94
C ILE A 305 -2.15 -5.18 18.61
N ALA A 306 -2.81 -5.93 17.71
CA ALA A 306 -2.37 -7.24 17.29
C ALA A 306 -0.97 -7.21 16.66
N GLU A 307 -0.65 -6.16 15.89
CA GLU A 307 0.66 -5.95 15.29
C GLU A 307 1.76 -5.74 16.35
N VAL A 308 1.53 -4.85 17.32
CA VAL A 308 2.50 -4.51 18.38
C VAL A 308 2.73 -5.69 19.31
N THR A 309 1.64 -6.34 19.73
CA THR A 309 1.67 -7.47 20.68
C THR A 309 2.01 -8.80 20.02
N LYS A 310 2.00 -8.86 18.68
CA LYS A 310 2.15 -10.07 17.87
C LYS A 310 1.14 -11.17 18.23
N SER A 311 -0.06 -10.79 18.67
CA SER A 311 -1.10 -11.70 19.15
C SER A 311 -2.22 -11.85 18.11
N ASP A 312 -2.31 -13.03 17.49
CA ASP A 312 -3.35 -13.38 16.51
C ASP A 312 -4.75 -13.41 17.13
N VAL A 313 -4.85 -13.76 18.42
CA VAL A 313 -6.12 -13.82 19.17
C VAL A 313 -6.89 -12.49 19.09
N ILE A 314 -6.19 -11.37 18.99
CA ILE A 314 -6.80 -10.03 18.90
C ILE A 314 -7.49 -9.82 17.54
N CYS A 315 -6.98 -10.44 16.47
CA CYS A 315 -7.58 -10.35 15.13
C CYS A 315 -9.03 -10.88 15.12
N LYS A 316 -9.40 -11.77 16.04
CA LYS A 316 -10.78 -12.27 16.21
C LYS A 316 -11.78 -11.16 16.55
N ARG A 317 -11.34 -10.06 17.15
CA ARG A 317 -12.16 -8.89 17.53
C ARG A 317 -12.46 -7.95 16.36
N ILE A 318 -11.81 -8.12 15.22
CA ILE A 318 -12.02 -7.31 14.02
C ILE A 318 -13.31 -7.77 13.32
N THR A 319 -14.12 -6.84 12.84
CA THR A 319 -15.42 -7.14 12.21
C THR A 319 -15.27 -7.31 10.70
N SER A 320 -14.55 -6.39 10.03
CA SER A 320 -14.28 -6.45 8.59
C SER A 320 -13.47 -7.69 8.21
N GLU A 321 -14.03 -8.55 7.35
CA GLU A 321 -13.34 -9.73 6.79
C GLU A 321 -11.98 -9.36 6.19
N ARG A 322 -11.95 -8.27 5.40
CA ARG A 322 -10.73 -7.81 4.73
C ARG A 322 -9.67 -7.38 5.74
N THR A 323 -10.05 -6.66 6.80
CA THR A 323 -9.12 -6.18 7.82
C THR A 323 -8.67 -7.32 8.73
N LYS A 324 -9.55 -8.26 9.03
CA LYS A 324 -9.25 -9.48 9.81
C LYS A 324 -8.23 -10.37 9.10
N ASP A 325 -8.45 -10.65 7.81
CA ASP A 325 -7.51 -11.43 7.01
C ASP A 325 -6.14 -10.74 6.91
N LYS A 326 -6.12 -9.40 6.77
CA LYS A 326 -4.90 -8.60 6.82
C LYS A 326 -4.20 -8.71 8.18
N CYS A 327 -4.95 -8.70 9.27
CA CYS A 327 -4.43 -8.86 10.63
C CYS A 327 -3.69 -10.18 10.79
N TYR A 328 -4.35 -11.31 10.49
CA TYR A 328 -3.74 -12.63 10.58
C TYR A 328 -2.49 -12.74 9.71
N SER A 329 -2.54 -12.27 8.45
CA SER A 329 -1.38 -12.31 7.57
C SER A 329 -0.19 -11.50 8.09
N ASN A 330 -0.45 -10.35 8.71
CA ASN A 330 0.60 -9.51 9.27
C ASN A 330 1.19 -10.12 10.54
N VAL A 331 0.36 -10.65 11.45
CA VAL A 331 0.83 -11.33 12.66
C VAL A 331 1.65 -12.57 12.29
N ALA A 332 1.15 -13.41 11.36
CA ALA A 332 1.88 -14.55 10.82
C ALA A 332 3.29 -14.18 10.35
N LYS A 333 3.41 -13.06 9.61
CA LYS A 333 4.71 -12.55 9.14
C LYS A 333 5.63 -12.11 10.27
N LEU A 334 5.08 -11.47 11.32
CA LEU A 334 5.82 -10.90 12.44
C LEU A 334 6.30 -11.96 13.45
N THR A 335 5.50 -13.02 13.65
CA THR A 335 5.85 -14.17 14.49
C THR A 335 6.61 -15.24 13.72
N SER A 336 6.62 -15.16 12.38
CA SER A 336 7.09 -16.23 11.49
C SER A 336 6.36 -17.56 11.74
N ASP A 337 5.09 -17.48 12.14
CA ASP A 337 4.21 -18.64 12.33
C ASP A 337 3.22 -18.74 11.16
N ASN A 338 3.45 -19.71 10.27
CA ASN A 338 2.60 -19.93 9.10
C ASN A 338 1.23 -20.54 9.43
N THR A 339 1.05 -21.13 10.62
CA THR A 339 -0.22 -21.76 11.01
C THR A 339 -1.34 -20.73 11.14
N ILE A 340 -1.00 -19.49 11.48
CA ILE A 340 -1.92 -18.35 11.57
C ILE A 340 -2.61 -18.06 10.21
N CYS A 341 -1.98 -18.40 9.08
CA CYS A 341 -2.62 -18.23 7.76
C CYS A 341 -3.89 -19.09 7.60
N GLU A 342 -4.06 -20.17 8.39
CA GLU A 342 -5.23 -21.05 8.33
C GLU A 342 -6.52 -20.31 8.75
N GLU A 343 -6.40 -19.31 9.63
CA GLU A 343 -7.50 -18.47 10.14
C GLU A 343 -8.02 -17.45 9.11
N ILE A 344 -7.31 -17.25 7.99
CA ILE A 344 -7.71 -16.32 6.93
C ILE A 344 -8.94 -16.86 6.18
N ILE A 345 -9.95 -16.03 5.97
CA ILE A 345 -11.23 -16.45 5.39
C ILE A 345 -11.12 -16.53 3.86
N LYS A 346 -10.61 -15.49 3.21
CA LYS A 346 -10.56 -15.45 1.74
C LYS A 346 -9.36 -16.22 1.22
N GLN A 347 -9.61 -17.25 0.42
CA GLN A 347 -8.57 -18.12 -0.13
C GLN A 347 -7.44 -17.37 -0.83
N THR A 348 -7.75 -16.36 -1.66
CA THR A 348 -6.72 -15.56 -2.34
C THR A 348 -5.80 -14.80 -1.39
N ARG A 349 -6.27 -14.40 -0.20
CA ARG A 349 -5.45 -13.79 0.85
C ARG A 349 -4.72 -14.83 1.69
N LYS A 350 -5.30 -16.02 1.87
CA LYS A 350 -4.67 -17.16 2.54
C LYS A 350 -3.45 -17.64 1.76
N ASP A 351 -3.59 -17.85 0.46
CA ASP A 351 -2.49 -18.22 -0.41
C ASP A 351 -1.40 -17.13 -0.42
N ALA A 352 -1.78 -15.86 -0.46
CA ALA A 352 -0.83 -14.74 -0.36
C ALA A 352 -0.11 -14.69 1.00
N CYS A 353 -0.78 -15.06 2.09
CA CYS A 353 -0.16 -15.18 3.41
C CYS A 353 0.94 -16.25 3.38
N TYR A 354 0.64 -17.43 2.85
CA TYR A 354 1.58 -18.52 2.67
C TYR A 354 2.78 -18.13 1.80
N MET A 355 2.56 -17.40 0.70
CA MET A 355 3.66 -16.92 -0.16
C MET A 355 4.70 -16.05 0.56
N ASN A 356 4.35 -15.36 1.65
CA ASN A 356 5.33 -14.63 2.46
C ASN A 356 6.39 -15.55 3.08
N PHE A 357 6.04 -16.80 3.36
CA PHE A 357 6.92 -17.81 3.93
C PHE A 357 7.77 -18.49 2.84
N VAL A 358 7.17 -18.77 1.67
CA VAL A 358 7.89 -19.23 0.47
C VAL A 358 9.03 -18.29 0.11
N ASN A 359 8.77 -16.97 0.13
CA ASN A 359 9.78 -15.95 -0.17
C ASN A 359 10.91 -15.88 0.86
N LYS A 360 10.73 -16.47 2.05
CA LYS A 360 11.75 -16.63 3.08
C LYS A 360 12.41 -18.02 3.05
N GLY A 361 12.07 -18.85 2.07
CA GLY A 361 12.62 -20.21 1.91
C GLY A 361 11.84 -21.31 2.62
N ASP A 362 10.72 -21.01 3.27
CA ASP A 362 9.86 -22.05 3.86
C ASP A 362 8.95 -22.64 2.77
N TYR A 363 9.45 -23.68 2.11
CA TYR A 363 8.73 -24.42 1.08
C TYR A 363 7.90 -25.58 1.64
N SER A 364 7.91 -25.83 2.96
CA SER A 364 7.09 -26.90 3.56
C SER A 364 5.59 -26.62 3.41
N ILE A 365 5.24 -25.35 3.26
CA ILE A 365 3.87 -24.86 3.17
C ILE A 365 3.29 -24.91 1.76
N CYS A 366 4.04 -25.33 0.72
CA CYS A 366 3.52 -25.35 -0.65
C CYS A 366 2.22 -26.16 -0.79
N ASP A 367 2.07 -27.23 0.00
CA ASP A 367 0.87 -28.06 -0.03
C ASP A 367 -0.36 -27.40 0.61
N LYS A 368 -0.17 -26.36 1.42
CA LYS A 368 -1.25 -25.57 2.02
C LYS A 368 -1.79 -24.49 1.07
N ILE A 369 -1.12 -24.24 -0.06
CA ILE A 369 -1.53 -23.26 -1.07
C ILE A 369 -2.57 -23.90 -1.99
N ASP A 370 -3.76 -23.29 -2.10
CA ASP A 370 -4.85 -23.80 -2.93
C ASP A 370 -4.71 -23.34 -4.39
N ASN A 371 -4.29 -22.08 -4.60
CA ASN A 371 -4.02 -21.58 -5.94
C ASN A 371 -2.91 -22.40 -6.62
N SER A 372 -3.28 -23.17 -7.64
CA SER A 372 -2.37 -24.08 -8.35
C SER A 372 -1.11 -23.37 -8.86
N TYR A 373 -1.24 -22.19 -9.44
CA TYR A 373 -0.08 -21.43 -9.95
C TYR A 373 0.92 -21.07 -8.84
N LEU A 374 0.44 -20.61 -7.68
CA LEU A 374 1.29 -20.31 -6.54
C LEU A 374 1.89 -21.57 -5.91
N LYS A 375 1.11 -22.66 -5.85
CA LYS A 375 1.56 -23.96 -5.36
C LYS A 375 2.68 -24.51 -6.23
N ASP A 376 2.51 -24.51 -7.55
CA ASP A 376 3.50 -25.01 -8.51
C ASP A 376 4.78 -24.15 -8.48
N ALA A 377 4.63 -22.82 -8.38
CA ALA A 377 5.77 -21.92 -8.20
C ALA A 377 6.54 -22.22 -6.90
N CYS A 378 5.82 -22.46 -5.80
CA CYS A 378 6.40 -22.83 -4.52
C CYS A 378 7.15 -24.17 -4.60
N VAL A 379 6.53 -25.20 -5.20
CA VAL A 379 7.15 -26.52 -5.40
C VAL A 379 8.37 -26.43 -6.30
N ALA A 380 8.32 -25.63 -7.37
CA ALA A 380 9.46 -25.43 -8.25
C ALA A 380 10.65 -24.80 -7.49
N LEU A 381 10.39 -23.83 -6.61
CA LEU A 381 11.42 -23.21 -5.77
C LEU A 381 11.97 -24.19 -4.72
N ARG A 382 11.13 -25.07 -4.17
CA ARG A 382 11.57 -26.16 -3.28
C ARG A 382 12.56 -27.10 -3.95
N ASP A 383 12.31 -27.39 -5.23
CA ASP A 383 13.03 -28.41 -5.98
C ASP A 383 14.26 -27.84 -6.75
N THR A 384 14.51 -26.53 -6.68
CA THR A 384 15.71 -25.91 -7.27
C THR A 384 16.95 -26.13 -6.40
N PRO A 385 18.05 -26.69 -6.95
CA PRO A 385 19.31 -26.81 -6.22
C PRO A 385 19.88 -25.44 -5.87
N GLU A 386 20.31 -25.25 -4.63
CA GLU A 386 20.80 -23.99 -4.03
C GLU A 386 21.99 -23.31 -4.76
N GLY A 387 22.52 -23.88 -5.84
CA GLY A 387 23.69 -23.40 -6.57
C GLY A 387 23.45 -22.42 -7.74
N ILE A 388 22.22 -22.01 -8.04
CA ILE A 388 21.92 -21.15 -9.21
C ILE A 388 21.58 -19.69 -8.82
N LEU A 389 21.38 -19.38 -7.53
CA LEU A 389 20.95 -18.05 -7.08
C LEU A 389 22.07 -17.12 -6.58
N VAL A 390 23.34 -17.51 -6.75
CA VAL A 390 24.49 -16.63 -6.50
C VAL A 390 25.34 -16.54 -7.76
N SER A 391 24.94 -15.66 -8.68
CA SER A 391 25.80 -15.17 -9.76
C SER A 391 25.42 -13.74 -10.12
#